data_AF-A0A521EXV5-F1
#
_entry.id   AF-A0A521EXV5-F1
#
_cell.length_a   1.000
_cell.length_b   1.000
_cell.length_c   1.000
_cell.angle_alpha   90.00
_cell.angle_beta   90.00
_cell.angle_gamma   90.00
#
_symmetry.space_group_name_H-M   'P 1'
#
loop_
_entity.id
_entity.type
_entity.pdbx_description
1 polymer ?
#
loop_
_entity_poly.entity_id
_entity_poly.type
_entity_poly.pdbx_seq_one_letter_code
_entity_poly.pdbx_strand_id
1 'polypeptide(L)'
;MAGGSISADPLLNFFSGRTAMLKKEVAVEKKEFFMRLLENMFSLDHFIDRLKIPADYVKGFEYYAVENEKFTVILNSKNKTSTEFLLGELAVKYKEMIAGENK
;
A
#
# COMPACT_ATOMS: atom_id res chain seq x y z
N MET A 1 -9.31 56.14 -6.91
CA MET A 1 -10.29 55.56 -5.96
C MET A 1 -10.99 54.40 -6.63
N ALA A 2 -11.34 53.37 -5.84
CA ALA A 2 -11.97 52.09 -6.18
C ALA A 2 -11.07 51.10 -6.96
N GLY A 3 -10.62 49.96 -6.43
CA GLY A 3 -11.17 49.12 -5.36
C GLY A 3 -11.95 47.96 -5.98
N GLY A 4 -11.41 46.74 -5.91
CA GLY A 4 -12.09 45.55 -6.45
C GLY A 4 -11.20 44.31 -6.53
N SER A 5 -10.90 43.73 -5.37
CA SER A 5 -10.66 42.29 -5.13
C SER A 5 -9.77 41.50 -6.10
N ILE A 6 -8.53 41.31 -5.66
CA ILE A 6 -7.83 40.01 -5.69
C ILE A 6 -8.82 38.93 -5.23
N SER A 7 -9.28 38.00 -6.07
CA SER A 7 -9.84 36.71 -5.60
C SER A 7 -10.47 35.83 -6.69
N ALA A 8 -9.80 35.56 -7.81
CA ALA A 8 -10.37 34.60 -8.76
C ALA A 8 -9.36 33.72 -9.52
N ASP A 9 -8.13 33.49 -9.02
CA ASP A 9 -7.32 32.44 -9.65
C ASP A 9 -6.29 31.61 -8.84
N PRO A 10 -6.52 31.32 -7.53
CA PRO A 10 -5.87 30.17 -6.89
C PRO A 10 -6.62 28.84 -7.09
N LEU A 11 -7.92 28.91 -7.42
CA LEU A 11 -8.80 27.73 -7.42
C LEU A 11 -8.84 26.99 -8.76
N LEU A 12 -8.59 27.65 -9.90
CA LEU A 12 -8.58 26.96 -11.21
C LEU A 12 -7.25 26.22 -11.47
N ASN A 13 -6.13 26.70 -10.90
CA ASN A 13 -4.85 25.99 -10.94
C ASN A 13 -4.84 24.69 -10.12
N PHE A 14 -5.80 24.49 -9.20
CA PHE A 14 -5.94 23.25 -8.43
C PHE A 14 -6.41 22.07 -9.30
N PHE A 15 -6.99 22.33 -10.48
CA PHE A 15 -7.36 21.29 -11.46
C PHE A 15 -6.34 21.14 -12.60
N SER A 16 -5.25 21.91 -12.59
CA SER A 16 -4.09 21.62 -13.46
C SER A 16 -3.46 20.31 -12.99
N GLY A 17 -2.94 19.49 -13.91
CA GLY A 17 -2.43 18.13 -13.63
C GLY A 17 -1.40 17.99 -12.50
N ARG A 18 -0.90 19.11 -11.94
CA ARG A 18 -0.08 19.17 -10.72
C ARG A 18 -0.77 18.56 -9.50
N THR A 19 -2.07 18.75 -9.29
CA THR A 19 -2.78 18.11 -8.16
C THR A 19 -2.92 16.60 -8.35
N ALA A 20 -3.11 16.15 -9.60
CA ALA A 20 -3.13 14.72 -9.91
C ALA A 20 -1.75 14.07 -9.72
N MET A 21 -0.68 14.78 -10.11
CA MET A 21 0.70 14.37 -9.87
C MET A 21 1.01 14.26 -8.36
N LEU A 22 0.70 15.29 -7.57
CA LEU A 22 0.90 15.29 -6.12
C LEU A 22 0.11 14.17 -5.43
N LYS A 23 -1.14 13.92 -5.83
CA LYS A 23 -1.93 12.79 -5.29
C LYS A 23 -1.29 11.44 -5.61
N LYS A 24 -0.74 11.28 -6.81
CA LYS A 24 -0.04 10.05 -7.21
C LYS A 24 1.23 9.86 -6.39
N GLU A 25 2.03 10.91 -6.21
CA GLU A 25 3.25 10.88 -5.40
C GLU A 25 2.93 10.50 -3.94
N VAL A 26 1.93 11.14 -3.32
CA VAL A 26 1.50 10.80 -1.96
C VAL A 26 1.04 9.35 -1.84
N ALA A 27 0.37 8.81 -2.87
CA ALA A 27 -0.03 7.41 -2.88
C ALA A 27 1.18 6.46 -2.95
N VAL A 28 2.21 6.81 -3.73
CA VAL A 28 3.47 6.06 -3.82
C VAL A 28 4.21 6.10 -2.48
N GLU A 29 4.37 7.28 -1.88
CA GLU A 29 5.04 7.44 -0.58
C GLU A 29 4.36 6.60 0.51
N LYS A 30 3.01 6.60 0.56
CA LYS A 30 2.27 5.77 1.51
C LYS A 30 2.53 4.28 1.31
N LYS A 31 2.57 3.81 0.06
CA LYS A 31 2.87 2.40 -0.23
C LYS A 31 4.29 2.04 0.19
N GLU A 32 5.28 2.86 -0.15
CA GLU A 32 6.66 2.65 0.29
C GLU A 32 6.80 2.64 1.81
N PHE A 33 6.07 3.52 2.50
CA PHE A 33 6.04 3.54 3.96
C PHE A 33 5.50 2.23 4.53
N PHE A 34 4.37 1.72 4.03
CA PHE A 34 3.79 0.47 4.50
C PHE A 34 4.65 -0.75 4.14
N MET A 35 5.25 -0.76 2.95
CA MET A 35 6.22 -1.77 2.55
C MET A 35 7.38 -1.86 3.54
N ARG A 36 8.02 -0.72 3.84
CA ARG A 36 9.10 -0.66 4.84
C ARG A 36 8.63 -1.09 6.22
N LEU A 37 7.42 -0.69 6.64
CA LEU A 37 6.87 -1.08 7.93
C LEU A 37 6.66 -2.60 8.00
N LEU A 38 6.18 -3.21 6.92
CA LEU A 38 5.97 -4.65 6.83
C LEU A 38 7.30 -5.42 6.89
N GLU A 39 8.29 -5.01 6.09
CA GLU A 39 9.64 -5.58 6.07
C GLU A 39 10.35 -5.46 7.42
N ASN A 40 10.09 -4.38 8.18
CA ASN A 40 10.61 -4.22 9.54
C ASN A 40 9.91 -5.13 10.56
N MET A 41 8.67 -5.55 10.31
CA MET A 41 7.88 -6.38 11.24
C MET A 41 8.10 -7.89 11.04
N PHE A 42 8.34 -8.31 9.80
CA PHE A 42 8.46 -9.71 9.40
C PHE A 42 9.67 -9.91 8.47
N SER A 43 10.48 -10.94 8.76
CA SER A 43 11.60 -11.31 7.91
C SER A 43 11.14 -12.05 6.66
N LEU A 44 11.99 -12.13 5.63
CA LEU A 44 11.75 -12.90 4.42
C LEU A 44 11.34 -14.36 4.73
N ASP A 45 12.04 -14.99 5.68
CA ASP A 45 11.78 -16.37 6.10
C ASP A 45 10.36 -16.54 6.66
N HIS A 46 9.76 -15.50 7.24
CA HIS A 46 8.38 -15.57 7.69
C HIS A 46 7.43 -15.84 6.52
N PHE A 47 7.61 -15.12 5.41
CA PHE A 47 6.78 -15.29 4.22
C PHE A 47 7.00 -16.66 3.56
N ILE A 48 8.25 -17.11 3.49
CA ILE A 48 8.60 -18.38 2.86
C ILE A 48 8.20 -19.56 3.75
N ASP A 49 8.63 -19.59 5.00
CA ASP A 49 8.49 -20.76 5.85
C ASP A 49 7.13 -20.84 6.54
N ARG A 50 6.55 -19.70 6.94
CA ARG A 50 5.26 -19.68 7.65
C ARG A 50 4.10 -19.57 6.68
N LEU A 51 4.16 -18.60 5.77
CA LEU A 51 3.07 -18.36 4.81
C LEU A 51 3.14 -19.27 3.57
N LYS A 52 4.28 -19.96 3.38
CA LYS A 52 4.53 -20.88 2.25
C LYS A 52 4.41 -20.18 0.90
N ILE A 53 4.89 -18.93 0.83
CA ILE A 53 4.96 -18.15 -0.41
C ILE A 53 6.34 -18.38 -1.02
N PRO A 54 6.46 -18.78 -2.30
CA PRO A 54 7.77 -18.96 -2.91
C PRO A 54 8.54 -17.64 -2.94
N ALA A 55 9.87 -17.69 -2.76
CA ALA A 55 10.74 -16.52 -2.62
C ALA A 55 10.53 -15.47 -3.74
N ASP A 56 10.39 -15.94 -4.98
CA ASP A 56 10.20 -15.08 -6.16
C ASP A 56 8.90 -14.26 -6.11
N TYR A 57 7.91 -14.75 -5.36
CA TYR A 57 6.61 -14.11 -5.21
C TYR A 57 6.47 -13.29 -3.92
N VAL A 58 7.45 -13.33 -3.00
CA VAL A 58 7.32 -12.62 -1.72
C VAL A 58 7.18 -11.12 -1.93
N LYS A 59 8.00 -10.52 -2.81
CA LYS A 59 7.88 -9.08 -3.10
C LYS A 59 6.52 -8.73 -3.69
N GLY A 60 6.03 -9.54 -4.63
CA GLY A 60 4.71 -9.38 -5.22
C GLY A 60 3.59 -9.48 -4.18
N PHE A 61 3.72 -10.40 -3.23
CA PHE A 61 2.79 -10.55 -2.12
C PHE A 61 2.80 -9.34 -1.17
N GLU A 62 3.97 -8.81 -0.81
CA GLU A 62 4.07 -7.61 0.02
C GLU A 62 3.34 -6.44 -0.63
N TYR A 63 3.56 -6.22 -1.94
CA TYR A 63 2.83 -5.22 -2.72
C TYR A 63 1.32 -5.46 -2.68
N TYR A 64 0.88 -6.70 -2.97
CA TYR A 64 -0.53 -7.07 -2.91
C TYR A 64 -1.15 -6.79 -1.53
N ALA A 65 -0.42 -7.06 -0.45
CA ALA A 65 -0.90 -6.85 0.90
C ALA A 65 -1.09 -5.36 1.20
N VAL A 66 -0.13 -4.49 0.84
CA VAL A 66 -0.22 -3.05 1.10
C VAL A 66 -1.23 -2.31 0.20
N GLU A 67 -1.70 -2.92 -0.89
CA GLU A 67 -2.86 -2.40 -1.65
C GLU A 67 -4.18 -2.55 -0.89
N ASN A 68 -4.25 -3.46 0.10
CA ASN A 68 -5.47 -3.68 0.86
C ASN A 68 -5.61 -2.64 1.97
N GLU A 69 -6.55 -1.70 1.81
CA GLU A 69 -6.78 -0.61 2.78
C GLU A 69 -7.01 -1.14 4.21
N LYS A 70 -7.79 -2.21 4.39
CA LYS A 70 -8.05 -2.79 5.72
C LYS A 70 -6.77 -3.32 6.36
N PHE A 71 -5.90 -3.92 5.55
CA PHE A 71 -4.60 -4.38 6.01
C PHE A 71 -3.70 -3.21 6.42
N THR A 72 -3.61 -2.16 5.61
CA THR A 72 -2.77 -0.99 5.93
C THR A 72 -3.17 -0.30 7.22
N VAL A 73 -4.46 -0.26 7.56
CA VAL A 73 -4.94 0.28 8.85
C VAL A 73 -4.39 -0.53 10.02
N ILE A 74 -4.42 -1.86 9.93
CA ILE A 74 -3.93 -2.74 10.99
C ILE A 74 -2.41 -2.76 11.03
N LEU A 75 -1.73 -2.74 9.89
CA LEU A 75 -0.29 -2.59 9.80
C LEU A 75 0.17 -1.29 10.48
N ASN A 76 -0.54 -0.18 10.26
CA ASN A 76 -0.25 1.10 10.89
C ASN A 76 -0.49 1.11 12.41
N SER A 77 -1.35 0.22 12.92
CA SER A 77 -1.54 0.03 14.36
C SER A 77 -0.31 -0.60 15.04
N LYS A 78 0.66 -1.10 14.25
CA LYS A 78 1.88 -1.79 14.70
C LYS A 78 1.63 -3.01 15.59
N ASN A 79 0.41 -3.53 15.59
CA ASN A 79 0.07 -4.76 16.29
C ASN A 79 0.51 -5.96 15.46
N LYS A 80 1.65 -6.57 15.83
CA LYS A 80 2.23 -7.70 15.10
C LYS A 80 1.29 -8.88 14.97
N THR A 81 0.60 -9.27 16.06
CA THR A 81 -0.31 -10.42 16.05
C THR A 81 -1.50 -10.21 15.12
N SER A 82 -2.15 -9.05 15.18
CA SER A 82 -3.27 -8.72 14.29
C SER A 82 -2.84 -8.60 12.84
N THR A 83 -1.63 -8.05 12.61
CA THR A 83 -1.05 -7.95 11.26
C THR A 83 -0.76 -9.34 10.71
N GLU A 84 -0.11 -10.22 11.48
CA GLU A 84 0.21 -11.60 11.07
C GLU A 84 -1.06 -12.39 10.74
N PHE A 85 -2.12 -12.23 11.54
CA PHE A 85 -3.39 -12.90 11.29
C PHE A 85 -3.99 -12.54 9.93
N LEU A 86 -4.13 -11.24 9.63
CA LEU A 86 -4.65 -10.80 8.34
C LEU A 86 -3.69 -11.09 7.18
N LEU A 87 -2.39 -11.02 7.43
CA LEU A 87 -1.37 -11.39 6.44
C LEU A 87 -1.54 -12.86 6.03
N GLY A 88 -1.87 -13.74 6.97
CA GLY A 88 -2.23 -15.14 6.70
C GLY A 88 -3.45 -15.28 5.79
N GLU A 89 -4.53 -14.53 6.06
CA GLU A 89 -5.72 -14.54 5.19
C GLU A 89 -5.41 -14.06 3.77
N LEU A 90 -4.60 -13.01 3.64
CA LEU A 90 -4.15 -12.49 2.34
C LEU A 90 -3.25 -13.48 1.61
N ALA A 91 -2.37 -14.19 2.33
CA ALA A 91 -1.48 -15.18 1.76
C ALA A 91 -2.26 -16.34 1.14
N VAL A 92 -3.37 -16.78 1.75
CA VAL A 92 -4.24 -17.81 1.18
C VAL A 92 -4.80 -17.35 -0.18
N LYS A 93 -5.40 -16.16 -0.22
CA LYS A 93 -5.97 -15.59 -1.46
C LYS A 93 -4.93 -15.39 -2.54
N TYR A 94 -3.75 -14.89 -2.18
CA TYR A 94 -2.67 -14.66 -3.13
C TYR A 94 -2.15 -15.98 -3.72
N LYS A 95 -2.02 -17.03 -2.90
CA LYS A 95 -1.64 -18.37 -3.37
C LYS A 95 -2.67 -18.96 -4.33
N GLU A 96 -3.95 -18.71 -4.11
CA GLU A 96 -5.01 -19.12 -5.04
C GLU A 96 -4.90 -18.39 -6.39
N MET A 97 -4.58 -17.09 -6.38
CA MET A 97 -4.39 -16.31 -7.61
C MET A 97 -3.22 -16.86 -8.45
N ILE A 98 -2.03 -17.03 -7.85
CA ILE A 98 -0.86 -17.56 -8.57
C ILE A 98 -1.06 -19.01 -9.03
N ALA A 99 -1.84 -19.81 -8.30
CA ALA A 99 -2.16 -21.18 -8.71
C ALA A 99 -3.14 -21.22 -9.90
N GLY A 100 -4.01 -20.22 -10.02
CA GLY A 100 -4.91 -20.04 -11.16
C GLY A 100 -4.22 -19.54 -12.42
N GLU A 101 -3.21 -18.68 -12.30
CA GLU A 101 -2.42 -18.17 -13.44
C GLU A 101 -1.49 -19.21 -14.06
N ASN A 102 -1.05 -20.21 -13.30
CA ASN A 102 -0.17 -21.28 -13.77
C ASN A 102 -0.92 -22.48 -14.39
N LYS A 103 -2.24 -22.37 -14.60
CA LYS A 103 -3.09 -23.39 -15.26
C LYS A 103 -3.50 -22.94 -16.65
#